data_AF-A0A2G2D5V7-F1
#
_entry.id   AF-A0A2G2D5V7-F1
#
_cell.length_a   1.000
_cell.length_b   1.000
_cell.length_c   1.000
_cell.angle_alpha   90.00
_cell.angle_beta   90.00
_cell.angle_gamma   90.00
#
_symmetry.space_group_name_H-M   'P 1'
#
loop_
_entity.id
_entity.type
_entity.pdbx_description
1 polymer ?
#
loop_
_entity_poly.entity_id
_entity_poly.type
_entity_poly.pdbx_seq_one_letter_code
_entity_poly.pdbx_strand_id
1 'polypeptide(L)'
;MNMGQIVIRQLDDAVLDAVKSRAKANNRSAEAEVRAIISNAVKAPVQTSPKKRKRLSDLVGSIASGRTAEEIVMDIRVLRDEWED
;
A
#
# COMPACT_ATOMS: atom_id res chain seq x y z
N MET A 1 -13.83 -20.95 -9.60
CA MET A 1 -12.91 -19.79 -9.55
C MET A 1 -12.79 -19.26 -10.97
N ASN A 2 -13.24 -18.04 -11.25
CA ASN A 2 -13.02 -17.44 -12.58
C ASN A 2 -11.58 -16.95 -12.68
N MET A 3 -10.90 -17.33 -13.76
CA MET A 3 -9.52 -16.95 -14.03
C MET A 3 -9.53 -15.82 -15.07
N GLY A 4 -9.09 -14.63 -14.67
CA GLY A 4 -8.94 -13.47 -15.56
C GLY A 4 -7.50 -13.36 -16.05
N GLN A 5 -7.32 -13.00 -17.33
CA GLN A 5 -6.00 -12.74 -17.92
C GLN A 5 -5.90 -11.26 -18.32
N ILE A 6 -4.79 -10.63 -17.97
CA ILE A 6 -4.45 -9.25 -18.35
C ILE A 6 -3.12 -9.28 -19.12
N VAL A 7 -3.08 -8.63 -20.28
CA VAL A 7 -1.84 -8.43 -21.05
C VAL A 7 -1.51 -6.95 -21.04
N ILE A 8 -0.37 -6.59 -20.45
CA ILE A 8 0.15 -5.22 -20.43
C ILE A 8 1.15 -5.11 -21.59
N ARG A 9 0.87 -4.21 -22.55
CA ARG A 9 1.74 -3.96 -23.72
C ARG A 9 2.51 -2.67 -23.53
N GLN A 10 3.66 -2.55 -24.20
CA GLN A 10 4.51 -1.35 -24.15
C GLN A 10 4.88 -0.96 -22.70
N LEU A 11 5.22 -1.96 -21.89
CA LEU A 11 5.74 -1.71 -20.54
C LEU A 11 7.20 -1.31 -20.66
N ASP A 12 7.56 -0.19 -20.03
CA ASP A 12 8.96 0.24 -19.95
C ASP A 12 9.79 -0.85 -19.25
N ASP A 13 10.93 -1.18 -19.84
CA ASP A 13 11.88 -2.17 -19.32
C ASP A 13 12.34 -1.80 -17.90
N ALA A 14 12.48 -0.51 -17.61
CA ALA A 14 12.82 -0.04 -16.26
C ALA A 14 11.76 -0.44 -15.22
N VAL A 15 10.48 -0.38 -15.60
CA VAL A 15 9.36 -0.79 -14.72
C VAL A 15 9.34 -2.30 -14.57
N LEU A 16 9.58 -3.05 -15.65
CA LEU A 16 9.64 -4.50 -15.59
C LEU A 16 10.75 -4.98 -14.64
N ASP A 17 11.93 -4.35 -14.71
CA ASP A 17 13.07 -4.70 -13.87
C ASP A 17 12.87 -4.29 -12.40
N ALA A 18 12.22 -3.15 -12.15
CA ALA A 18 11.80 -2.77 -10.80
C ALA A 18 10.84 -3.81 -10.20
N VAL A 19 9.85 -4.28 -10.98
CA VAL A 19 8.90 -5.32 -10.54
C VAL A 19 9.62 -6.64 -10.25
N LYS A 20 10.52 -7.09 -11.12
CA LYS A 20 11.33 -8.30 -10.89
C LYS A 20 12.18 -8.19 -9.64
N SER A 21 12.82 -7.03 -9.43
CA SER A 21 13.66 -6.78 -8.26
C SER A 21 12.85 -6.83 -6.96
N ARG A 22 11.66 -6.20 -6.97
CA ARG A 22 10.71 -6.26 -5.85
C ARG A 22 10.21 -7.68 -5.59
N ALA A 23 9.91 -8.43 -6.65
CA ALA A 23 9.48 -9.82 -6.55
C ALA A 23 10.55 -10.71 -5.89
N LYS A 24 11.82 -10.53 -6.27
CA LYS A 24 12.97 -11.20 -5.66
C LYS A 24 13.10 -10.86 -4.18
N ALA A 25 12.98 -9.58 -3.81
CA ALA A 25 13.02 -9.14 -2.41
C ALA A 25 11.91 -9.77 -1.57
N ASN A 26 10.74 -10.01 -2.18
CA ASN A 26 9.57 -10.62 -1.53
C ASN A 26 9.51 -12.15 -1.67
N ASN A 27 10.58 -12.80 -2.17
CA ASN A 27 10.63 -14.26 -2.41
C ASN A 27 9.43 -14.81 -3.20
N ARG A 28 8.97 -14.08 -4.22
CA ARG A 28 7.84 -14.47 -5.07
C ARG A 28 8.14 -14.30 -6.56
N SER A 29 7.31 -14.91 -7.41
CA SER A 29 7.39 -14.69 -8.85
C SER A 29 6.98 -13.27 -9.22
N ALA A 30 7.46 -12.77 -10.36
CA ALA A 30 7.05 -11.45 -10.88
C ALA A 30 5.53 -11.36 -11.10
N GLU A 31 4.91 -12.46 -11.55
CA GLU A 31 3.46 -12.55 -11.73
C GLU A 31 2.70 -12.47 -10.40
N ALA A 32 3.18 -13.17 -9.35
CA ALA A 32 2.61 -13.09 -8.01
C ALA A 32 2.79 -11.69 -7.38
N GLU A 33 3.92 -11.02 -7.65
CA GLU A 33 4.16 -9.63 -7.27
C GLU A 33 3.15 -8.69 -7.93
N VAL A 34 2.99 -8.76 -9.25
CA VAL A 34 2.02 -7.95 -9.99
C VAL A 34 0.60 -8.18 -9.47
N ARG A 35 0.21 -9.44 -9.24
CA ARG A 35 -1.09 -9.78 -8.68
C ARG A 35 -1.31 -9.13 -7.31
N ALA A 36 -0.30 -9.15 -6.45
CA ALA A 36 -0.38 -8.53 -5.13
C ALA A 36 -0.44 -7.00 -5.22
N ILE A 37 0.33 -6.37 -6.11
CA ILE A 37 0.29 -4.93 -6.34
C ILE A 37 -1.12 -4.51 -6.77
N ILE A 38 -1.71 -5.21 -7.75
CA ILE A 38 -3.07 -4.93 -8.23
C ILE A 38 -4.08 -5.15 -7.10
N SER A 39 -3.98 -6.26 -6.36
CA SER A 39 -4.88 -6.54 -5.25
C SER A 39 -4.83 -5.45 -4.18
N ASN A 40 -3.63 -4.98 -3.83
CA ASN A 40 -3.45 -3.92 -2.85
C ASN A 40 -3.96 -2.57 -3.36
N ALA A 41 -3.73 -2.25 -4.63
CA ALA A 41 -4.20 -1.01 -5.25
C ALA A 41 -5.73 -0.93 -5.30
N VAL A 42 -6.40 -2.05 -5.54
CA VAL A 42 -7.87 -2.12 -5.59
C VAL A 42 -8.49 -2.16 -4.19
N LYS A 43 -7.81 -2.78 -3.22
CA LYS A 43 -8.28 -2.84 -1.81
C LYS A 43 -8.05 -1.53 -1.07
N ALA A 44 -7.07 -0.73 -1.48
CA ALA A 44 -6.90 0.61 -0.93
C ALA A 44 -8.18 1.41 -1.22
N PRO A 45 -8.84 2.01 -0.21
CA PRO A 45 -9.96 2.90 -0.47
C PRO A 45 -9.46 3.99 -1.40
N VAL A 46 -10.08 4.11 -2.58
CA VAL A 46 -9.78 5.18 -3.53
C VAL A 46 -9.98 6.48 -2.77
N GLN A 47 -8.90 7.13 -2.36
CA GLN A 47 -8.92 8.39 -1.60
C GLN A 47 -9.40 9.49 -2.55
N THR A 48 -10.71 9.50 -2.81
CA THR A 48 -11.43 10.58 -3.47
C THR A 48 -11.79 11.65 -2.44
N SER A 49 -10.79 12.18 -1.74
CA SER A 49 -10.93 13.34 -0.86
C SER A 49 -9.57 13.94 -0.56
N PRO A 50 -9.41 15.28 -0.56
CA PRO A 50 -8.13 15.90 -0.22
C PRO A 50 -7.77 15.50 1.21
N LYS A 51 -6.62 14.83 1.39
CA LYS A 51 -6.11 14.36 2.68
C LYS A 51 -6.15 15.50 3.70
N LYS A 52 -7.05 15.41 4.69
CA LYS A 52 -6.89 16.13 5.96
C LYS A 52 -5.63 15.54 6.60
N ARG A 53 -4.53 16.31 6.61
CA ARG A 53 -3.28 15.92 7.28
C ARG A 53 -3.60 15.59 8.74
N LYS A 54 -3.48 14.32 9.12
CA LYS A 54 -3.63 13.89 10.51
C LYS A 54 -2.39 14.39 11.26
N ARG A 55 -2.58 15.10 12.36
CA ARG A 55 -1.48 15.64 13.17
C ARG A 55 -1.18 14.69 14.32
N LEU A 56 0.04 14.73 14.86
CA LEU A 56 0.43 13.92 16.03
C LEU A 56 -0.51 14.11 17.24
N SER A 57 -1.13 15.29 17.38
CA SER A 57 -2.17 15.55 18.39
C SER A 57 -3.39 14.63 18.27
N ASP A 58 -3.74 14.21 17.05
CA ASP A 58 -4.89 13.35 16.78
C ASP A 58 -4.64 11.91 17.24
N LEU A 59 -3.36 11.51 17.32
CA LEU A 59 -2.91 10.21 17.86
C LEU A 59 -2.93 10.21 19.40
N VAL A 60 -2.55 11.31 20.04
CA VAL A 60 -2.61 11.40 21.52
C VAL A 60 -4.07 11.33 21.99
N GLY A 61 -4.99 11.97 21.27
CA GLY A 61 -6.43 11.83 21.52
C GLY A 61 -6.99 10.44 21.22
N SER A 62 -6.34 9.63 20.38
CA SER A 62 -6.84 8.30 20.01
C SER A 62 -6.65 7.24 21.07
N ILE A 63 -5.60 7.33 21.90
CA ILE A 63 -5.29 6.35 22.96
C ILE A 63 -6.40 6.29 24.02
N ALA A 64 -7.06 7.42 24.31
CA ALA A 64 -8.15 7.49 25.29
C ALA A 64 -9.51 6.99 24.75
N SER A 65 -9.63 6.70 23.45
CA SER A 65 -10.93 6.56 22.77
C SER A 65 -11.47 5.13 22.59
N GLY A 66 -10.86 4.13 23.23
CA GLY A 66 -11.34 2.74 23.13
C GLY A 66 -11.12 2.08 21.76
N ARG A 67 -10.16 2.60 20.98
CA ARG A 67 -9.76 2.06 19.67
C ARG A 67 -8.92 0.80 19.79
N THR A 68 -8.92 -0.02 18.74
CA THR A 68 -8.13 -1.26 18.73
C THR A 68 -6.67 -0.99 18.41
N ALA A 69 -5.80 -1.93 18.77
CA ALA A 69 -4.36 -1.83 18.53
C ALA A 69 -4.04 -1.66 17.04
N GLU A 70 -4.83 -2.27 16.15
CA GLU A 70 -4.66 -2.22 14.70
C GLU A 70 -4.91 -0.82 14.14
N GLU A 71 -5.90 -0.10 14.68
CA GLU A 71 -6.21 1.27 14.26
C GLU A 71 -5.08 2.23 14.65
N ILE A 72 -4.50 2.03 15.85
CA ILE A 72 -3.36 2.81 16.33
C ILE A 72 -2.10 2.53 15.49
N VAL A 73 -1.83 1.26 15.18
CA VAL A 73 -0.70 0.86 14.33
C VAL A 73 -0.82 1.45 12.93
N MET A 74 -2.03 1.55 12.38
CA MET A 74 -2.26 2.14 11.07
C MET A 74 -1.96 3.64 11.06
N ASP A 75 -2.38 4.38 12.10
CA ASP A 75 -2.09 5.82 12.22
C ASP A 75 -0.58 6.08 12.42
N ILE A 76 0.13 5.26 13.19
CA ILE A 76 1.60 5.37 13.35
C ILE A 76 2.33 5.15 12.03
N ARG A 77 1.90 4.18 11.22
CA ARG A 77 2.52 3.92 9.91
C ARG A 77 2.35 5.10 8.96
N VAL A 78 1.14 5.66 8.91
CA VAL A 78 0.87 6.86 8.10
C VAL A 78 1.76 8.02 8.53
N LEU A 79 1.92 8.23 9.84
CA LEU A 79 2.78 9.29 10.35
C LEU A 79 4.26 9.05 10.07
N ARG A 80 4.76 7.82 10.19
CA ARG A 80 6.18 7.51 9.90
C ARG A 80 6.51 7.76 8.42
N ASP A 81 5.64 7.32 7.52
CA ASP A 81 5.88 7.42 6.08
C ASP A 81 5.90 8.89 5.61
N GLU A 82 5.35 9.84 6.39
CA GLU A 82 5.46 11.29 6.13
C GLU A 82 6.82 11.92 6.53
N TRP A 83 7.71 11.18 7.23
CA TRP A 83 9.03 11.67 7.66
C TRP A 83 10.19 11.08 6.84
N GLU A 84 9.91 10.14 5.94
CA GLU A 84 10.89 9.54 5.02
C GLU A 84 10.89 10.20 3.63
N ASP A 85 10.02 11.19 3.40
CA ASP A 85 10.03 12.17 2.29
C ASP A 85 10.59 13.54 2.77
#